data_AF-A0A381UNA0-F1
#
_entry.id   AF-A0A381UNA0-F1
#
_cell.length_a   1.000
_cell.length_b   1.000
_cell.length_c   1.000
_cell.angle_alpha   90.00
_cell.angle_beta   90.00
_cell.angle_gamma   90.00
#
_symmetry.space_group_name_H-M   'P 1'
#
loop_
_entity.id
_entity.type
_entity.pdbx_description
1 polymer ?
#
loop_
_entity_poly.entity_id
_entity_poly.type
_entity_poly.pdbx_seq_one_letter_code
_entity_poly.pdbx_strand_id
1 'polypeptide(L)'
;MEHILYFDLETKYSADEVGGWGNIEDMGMSVGVIWDDSDNQFHVYIEHQIQEMVDHFCRADQIVGFNHVGFDYRVVAGVHHADAHQRSQLYTKLAGLNNFDMLFELKKLLGHRLKLESIARPTLGTGKSADGMQALKWYKEGKLDKIIEYCKVDVEVTR
;
A
#
# COMPACT_ATOMS: atom_id res chain seq x y z
N MET A 1 8.74 17.81 -15.19
CA MET A 1 7.50 17.04 -14.95
C MET A 1 7.45 16.78 -13.46
N GLU A 2 6.26 16.74 -12.88
CA GLU A 2 6.10 16.40 -11.46
C GLU A 2 6.51 14.93 -11.27
N HIS A 3 7.25 14.61 -10.21
CA HIS A 3 7.71 13.26 -9.89
C HIS A 3 6.65 12.55 -9.03
N ILE A 4 5.86 11.68 -9.67
CA ILE A 4 4.73 10.99 -9.06
C ILE A 4 5.07 9.52 -8.83
N LEU A 5 4.81 9.06 -7.61
CA LEU A 5 4.88 7.66 -7.24
C LEU A 5 3.48 7.07 -7.13
N TYR A 6 3.30 5.84 -7.60
CA TYR A 6 2.07 5.06 -7.42
C TYR A 6 2.39 3.85 -6.54
N PHE A 7 1.58 3.63 -5.51
CA PHE A 7 1.95 2.75 -4.42
C PHE A 7 0.82 1.83 -3.97
N ASP A 8 1.19 0.60 -3.64
CA ASP A 8 0.38 -0.40 -2.96
C ASP A 8 1.28 -1.32 -2.10
N LEU A 9 0.72 -1.94 -1.06
CA LEU A 9 1.40 -2.99 -0.30
C LEU A 9 0.49 -4.17 0.03
N GLU A 10 1.13 -5.32 0.24
CA GLU A 10 0.52 -6.52 0.75
C GLU A 10 0.97 -6.83 2.17
N THR A 11 0.09 -7.44 2.96
CA THR A 11 0.32 -7.71 4.38
C THR A 11 0.83 -9.12 4.64
N LYS A 12 1.38 -9.35 5.84
CA LYS A 12 1.79 -10.68 6.32
C LYS A 12 0.66 -11.42 7.03
N TYR A 13 -0.14 -10.67 7.78
CA TYR A 13 -1.19 -11.17 8.65
C TYR A 13 -2.52 -10.50 8.32
N SER A 14 -3.59 -11.29 8.35
CA SER A 14 -4.96 -10.78 8.24
C SER A 14 -5.38 -10.00 9.48
N ALA A 15 -6.47 -9.24 9.36
CA ALA A 15 -7.12 -8.58 10.50
C ALA A 15 -7.43 -9.57 11.63
N ASP A 16 -7.94 -10.77 11.30
CA ASP A 16 -8.28 -11.77 12.31
C ASP A 16 -7.03 -12.28 13.06
N GLU A 17 -5.90 -12.43 12.37
CA GLU A 17 -4.64 -12.89 12.97
C GLU A 17 -4.03 -11.87 13.93
N VAL A 18 -4.28 -10.58 13.71
CA VAL A 18 -3.82 -9.49 14.59
C VAL A 18 -4.86 -9.08 15.64
N GLY A 19 -6.02 -9.73 15.71
CA GLY A 19 -7.06 -9.42 16.70
C GLY A 19 -8.04 -8.30 16.29
N GLY A 20 -8.09 -7.98 15.00
CA GLY A 20 -9.11 -7.13 14.36
C GLY A 20 -8.55 -5.89 13.66
N TRP A 21 -9.42 -5.17 12.95
CA TRP A 21 -9.09 -3.95 12.21
C TRP A 21 -8.59 -2.77 13.06
N GLY A 22 -8.62 -2.89 14.39
CA GLY A 22 -7.96 -1.93 15.28
C GLY A 22 -6.43 -1.99 15.19
N ASN A 23 -5.89 -3.18 14.88
CA ASN A 23 -4.47 -3.52 15.02
C ASN A 23 -3.75 -3.59 13.66
N ILE A 24 -4.07 -2.66 12.75
CA ILE A 24 -3.52 -2.64 11.37
C ILE A 24 -1.98 -2.59 11.38
N GLU A 25 -1.40 -1.86 12.31
CA GLU A 25 0.06 -1.78 12.51
C GLU A 25 0.71 -3.13 12.80
N ASP A 26 -0.03 -4.09 13.37
CA ASP A 26 0.52 -5.42 13.68
C ASP A 26 0.41 -6.37 12.47
N MET A 27 -0.19 -5.95 11.35
CA MET A 27 -0.38 -6.80 10.16
C MET A 27 0.93 -7.10 9.43
N GLY A 28 1.93 -6.22 9.56
CA GLY A 28 3.24 -6.33 8.91
C GLY A 28 3.19 -6.27 7.38
N MET A 29 4.22 -5.69 6.76
CA MET A 29 4.33 -5.63 5.30
C MET A 29 5.03 -6.89 4.76
N SER A 30 4.40 -7.61 3.82
CA SER A 30 5.07 -8.69 3.09
C SER A 30 5.83 -8.15 1.88
N VAL A 31 5.16 -7.36 1.04
CA VAL A 31 5.69 -6.70 -0.15
C VAL A 31 5.10 -5.30 -0.27
N GLY A 32 5.90 -4.30 -0.61
CA GLY A 32 5.45 -3.00 -1.09
C GLY A 32 5.96 -2.76 -2.50
N VAL A 33 5.12 -2.20 -3.37
CA VAL A 33 5.49 -1.90 -4.77
C VAL A 33 5.26 -0.43 -5.06
N ILE A 34 6.26 0.20 -5.67
CA ILE A 34 6.19 1.57 -6.17
C ILE A 34 6.36 1.54 -7.69
N TRP A 35 5.49 2.18 -8.44
CA TRP A 35 5.82 2.65 -9.79
C TRP A 35 6.35 4.08 -9.70
N ASP A 36 7.56 4.30 -10.21
CA ASP A 36 8.24 5.61 -10.24
C ASP A 36 8.21 6.16 -11.67
N ASP A 37 7.62 7.35 -11.87
CA ASP A 37 7.53 7.98 -13.18
C ASP A 37 8.87 8.58 -13.67
N SER A 38 9.83 8.80 -12.78
CA SER A 38 11.12 9.40 -13.08
C SER A 38 12.01 8.44 -13.86
N ASP A 39 11.91 7.14 -13.59
CA ASP A 39 12.60 6.07 -14.31
C ASP A 39 11.68 5.13 -15.09
N ASN A 40 10.35 5.26 -14.92
CA ASN A 40 9.32 4.42 -15.53
C ASN A 40 9.50 2.93 -15.18
N GLN A 41 9.75 2.62 -13.91
CA GLN A 41 9.95 1.26 -13.43
C GLN A 41 9.17 0.94 -12.16
N PHE A 42 8.93 -0.36 -11.97
CA PHE A 42 8.47 -0.91 -10.70
C PHE A 42 9.67 -1.14 -9.76
N HIS A 43 9.57 -0.61 -8.56
CA HIS A 43 10.48 -0.84 -7.44
C HIS A 43 9.77 -1.69 -6.39
N VAL A 44 10.40 -2.78 -6.00
CA VAL A 44 9.82 -3.76 -5.08
C VAL A 44 10.61 -3.75 -3.78
N TYR A 45 9.89 -3.66 -2.66
CA TYR A 45 10.45 -3.65 -1.33
C TYR A 45 9.84 -4.78 -0.52
N ILE A 46 10.66 -5.48 0.26
CA ILE A 46 10.17 -6.38 1.31
C ILE A 46 10.44 -5.77 2.69
N GLU A 47 9.92 -6.38 3.75
CA GLU A 47 9.89 -5.79 5.10
C GLU A 47 11.20 -5.14 5.57
N HIS A 48 12.35 -5.79 5.36
CA HIS A 48 13.65 -5.27 5.82
C HIS A 48 14.12 -4.04 5.04
N GLN A 49 13.47 -3.70 3.93
CA GLN A 49 13.77 -2.56 3.05
C GLN A 49 12.78 -1.40 3.23
N ILE A 50 11.93 -1.42 4.26
CA ILE A 50 10.95 -0.35 4.49
C ILE A 50 11.60 1.02 4.58
N GLN A 51 12.78 1.13 5.19
CA GLN A 51 13.46 2.42 5.27
C GLN A 51 13.83 2.95 3.87
N GLU A 52 14.28 2.07 2.96
CA GLU A 52 14.58 2.43 1.56
C GLU A 52 13.30 2.88 0.82
N MET A 53 12.18 2.20 1.07
CA MET A 53 10.87 2.57 0.53
C MET A 53 10.39 3.93 1.06
N VAL A 54 10.53 4.18 2.36
CA VAL A 54 10.19 5.46 3.00
C VAL A 54 11.06 6.59 2.44
N ASP A 55 12.35 6.34 2.23
CA ASP A 55 13.25 7.31 1.61
C ASP A 55 12.92 7.51 0.13
N HIS A 56 12.30 6.54 -0.54
CA HIS A 56 11.73 6.70 -1.88
C HIS A 56 10.56 7.68 -1.88
N PHE A 57 9.57 7.49 -1.00
CA PHE A 57 8.46 8.41 -0.83
C PHE A 57 8.90 9.85 -0.56
N CYS A 58 9.95 10.05 0.24
CA CYS A 58 10.44 11.39 0.58
C CYS A 58 11.05 12.15 -0.61
N ARG A 59 11.32 11.50 -1.74
CA ARG A 59 11.89 12.10 -2.95
C ARG A 59 10.84 12.49 -4.00
N ALA A 60 9.59 12.08 -3.80
CA ALA A 60 8.48 12.33 -4.69
C ALA A 60 7.86 13.71 -4.48
N ASP A 61 7.33 14.29 -5.55
CA ASP A 61 6.46 15.47 -5.45
C ASP A 61 5.04 15.07 -5.01
N GLN A 62 4.59 13.87 -5.37
CA GLN A 62 3.29 13.32 -5.00
C GLN A 62 3.29 11.78 -4.90
N ILE A 63 2.46 11.24 -4.00
CA ILE A 63 2.23 9.80 -3.85
C ILE A 63 0.75 9.50 -4.05
N VAL A 64 0.45 8.66 -5.04
CA VAL A 64 -0.87 8.18 -5.39
C VAL A 64 -1.05 6.75 -4.89
N GLY A 65 -2.18 6.47 -4.25
CA GLY A 65 -2.47 5.14 -3.73
C GLY A 65 -3.98 4.95 -3.47
N PHE A 66 -4.37 3.72 -3.14
CA PHE A 66 -5.75 3.40 -2.78
C PHE A 66 -5.86 3.08 -1.28
N ASN A 67 -6.41 4.00 -0.48
CA ASN A 67 -6.51 3.86 0.99
C ASN A 67 -5.14 3.80 1.70
N HIS A 68 -4.07 4.28 1.05
CA HIS A 68 -2.70 4.14 1.55
C HIS A 68 -2.43 4.97 2.80
N VAL A 69 -3.09 6.12 2.96
CA VAL A 69 -2.95 6.93 4.18
C VAL A 69 -3.68 6.24 5.34
N GLY A 70 -4.86 5.66 5.08
CA GLY A 70 -5.70 5.04 6.11
C GLY A 70 -5.29 3.61 6.52
N PHE A 71 -4.50 2.93 5.69
CA PHE A 71 -4.15 1.52 5.86
C PHE A 71 -2.65 1.29 5.71
N ASP A 72 -2.10 1.45 4.51
CA ASP A 72 -0.75 1.04 4.16
C ASP A 72 0.32 1.73 5.02
N TYR A 73 0.22 3.04 5.22
CA TYR A 73 1.12 3.78 6.10
C TYR A 73 1.03 3.35 7.57
N ARG A 74 -0.12 2.83 8.02
CA ARG A 74 -0.24 2.25 9.36
C ARG A 74 0.49 0.92 9.45
N VAL A 75 0.40 0.09 8.41
CA VAL A 75 1.17 -1.16 8.30
C VAL A 75 2.67 -0.86 8.30
N VAL A 76 3.12 0.10 7.48
CA VAL A 76 4.53 0.53 7.41
C VAL A 76 5.02 1.05 8.76
N ALA A 77 4.22 1.87 9.44
CA ALA A 77 4.56 2.40 10.75
C ALA A 77 4.72 1.32 11.84
N GLY A 78 4.05 0.17 11.68
CA GLY A 78 4.08 -0.92 12.65
C GLY A 78 5.28 -1.87 12.56
N VAL A 79 5.98 -1.91 11.41
CA VAL A 79 7.13 -2.82 11.21
C VAL A 79 8.32 -2.46 12.09
N HIS A 80 8.44 -1.21 12.48
CA HIS A 80 9.34 -0.87 13.57
C HIS A 80 8.72 -1.40 14.87
N HIS A 81 9.29 -2.47 15.45
CA HIS A 81 9.12 -2.89 16.86
C HIS A 81 9.54 -1.81 17.89
N ALA A 82 9.73 -0.60 17.39
CA ALA A 82 9.88 0.65 18.06
C ALA A 82 8.73 0.96 19.02
N ASP A 83 9.02 1.78 20.02
CA ASP A 83 8.01 2.31 20.94
C ASP A 83 6.86 2.99 20.19
N ALA A 84 5.68 3.08 20.84
CA ALA A 84 4.47 3.67 20.24
C ALA A 84 4.68 5.10 19.73
N HIS A 85 5.64 5.83 20.29
CA HIS A 85 5.95 7.19 19.90
C HIS A 85 6.66 7.23 18.54
N GLN A 86 7.64 6.36 18.29
CA GLN A 86 8.31 6.21 17.00
C GLN A 86 7.35 5.76 15.88
N ARG A 87 6.43 4.83 16.17
CA ARG A 87 5.36 4.44 15.21
C ARG A 87 4.51 5.64 14.81
N SER A 88 4.06 6.41 15.80
CA SER A 88 3.26 7.63 15.60
C SER A 88 4.02 8.69 14.79
N GLN A 89 5.32 8.86 15.04
CA GLN A 89 6.17 9.78 14.28
C GLN A 89 6.30 9.38 12.81
N LEU A 90 6.56 8.09 12.52
CA LEU A 90 6.68 7.63 11.13
C LEU A 90 5.35 7.76 10.38
N TYR A 91 4.24 7.36 10.99
CA TYR A 91 2.92 7.56 10.40
C TYR A 91 2.65 9.04 10.10
N THR A 92 2.91 9.92 11.07
CA THR A 92 2.72 11.38 10.90
C THR A 92 3.60 11.94 9.79
N LYS A 93 4.85 11.47 9.68
CA LYS A 93 5.76 11.85 8.58
C LYS A 93 5.18 11.45 7.23
N LEU A 94 4.74 10.20 7.06
CA LEU A 94 4.20 9.70 5.79
C LEU A 94 2.87 10.38 5.43
N ALA A 95 1.98 10.53 6.39
CA ALA A 95 0.70 11.23 6.21
C ALA A 95 0.88 12.73 5.91
N GLY A 96 2.01 13.31 6.31
CA GLY A 96 2.37 14.70 6.01
C GLY A 96 2.97 14.93 4.62
N LEU A 97 3.26 13.87 3.85
CA LEU A 97 3.67 13.99 2.44
C LEU A 97 2.48 14.43 1.57
N ASN A 98 2.77 14.85 0.34
CA ASN A 98 1.73 15.18 -0.64
C ASN A 98 1.08 13.89 -1.15
N ASN A 99 -0.06 13.52 -0.56
CA ASN A 99 -0.75 12.26 -0.83
C ASN A 99 -2.04 12.50 -1.61
N PHE A 100 -2.24 11.72 -2.67
CA PHE A 100 -3.52 11.56 -3.36
C PHE A 100 -4.09 10.17 -3.06
N ASP A 101 -4.91 10.07 -2.01
CA ASP A 101 -5.57 8.82 -1.63
C ASP A 101 -6.92 8.69 -2.36
N MET A 102 -6.95 7.84 -3.39
CA MET A 102 -8.11 7.71 -4.27
C MET A 102 -9.38 7.35 -3.53
N LEU A 103 -9.29 6.48 -2.51
CA LEU A 103 -10.47 6.09 -1.77
C LEU A 103 -11.01 7.26 -0.96
N PHE A 104 -10.13 8.03 -0.32
CA PHE A 104 -10.53 9.22 0.42
C PHE A 104 -11.22 10.23 -0.49
N GLU A 105 -10.66 10.51 -1.66
CA GLU A 105 -11.25 11.44 -2.63
C GLU A 105 -12.59 10.94 -3.17
N LEU A 106 -12.70 9.66 -3.54
CA LEU A 106 -13.96 9.07 -3.98
C LEU A 106 -15.02 9.08 -2.88
N LYS A 107 -14.65 8.82 -1.62
CA LYS A 107 -15.57 8.89 -0.49
C LYS A 107 -16.12 10.31 -0.30
N LYS A 108 -15.29 11.35 -0.46
CA LYS A 108 -15.76 12.75 -0.42
C LYS A 108 -16.80 13.03 -1.50
N LEU A 109 -16.57 12.53 -2.72
CA LEU A 109 -17.44 12.76 -3.86
C LEU A 109 -18.76 11.97 -3.78
N LEU A 110 -18.70 10.71 -3.35
CA LEU A 110 -19.82 9.76 -3.41
C LEU A 110 -20.56 9.57 -2.08
N GLY A 111 -19.98 10.03 -0.97
CA GLY A 111 -20.55 9.89 0.38
C GLY A 111 -20.45 8.47 0.97
N HIS A 112 -19.88 7.51 0.25
CA HIS A 112 -19.70 6.13 0.70
C HIS A 112 -18.37 5.54 0.19
N ARG A 113 -17.92 4.44 0.82
CA ARG A 113 -16.65 3.77 0.47
C ARG A 113 -16.87 2.80 -0.69
N LEU A 114 -15.92 2.75 -1.63
CA LEU A 114 -15.85 1.75 -2.70
C LEU A 114 -14.68 0.78 -2.50
N LYS A 115 -14.71 -0.37 -3.17
CA LYS A 115 -13.53 -1.24 -3.32
C LYS A 115 -12.82 -0.86 -4.62
N LEU A 116 -11.49 -1.02 -4.67
CA LEU A 116 -10.69 -0.73 -5.86
C LEU A 116 -11.23 -1.47 -7.09
N GLU A 117 -11.52 -2.77 -6.96
CA GLU A 117 -12.09 -3.58 -8.04
C GLU A 117 -13.42 -3.03 -8.59
N SER A 118 -14.24 -2.40 -7.73
CA SER A 118 -15.52 -1.80 -8.14
C SER A 118 -15.32 -0.56 -9.03
N ILE A 119 -14.13 0.01 -9.04
CA ILE A 119 -13.73 1.14 -9.89
C ILE A 119 -12.99 0.62 -11.11
N ALA A 120 -11.99 -0.26 -10.92
CA ALA A 120 -11.13 -0.79 -11.97
C ALA A 120 -11.92 -1.51 -13.09
N ARG A 121 -12.92 -2.32 -12.71
CA ARG A 121 -13.71 -3.09 -13.68
C ARG A 121 -14.50 -2.20 -14.67
N PRO A 122 -15.28 -1.20 -14.23
CA PRO A 122 -15.99 -0.33 -15.16
C PRO A 122 -15.10 0.69 -15.89
N THR A 123 -13.95 1.09 -15.34
CA THR A 123 -13.09 2.12 -15.96
C THR A 123 -12.01 1.54 -16.87
N LEU A 124 -11.32 0.49 -16.42
CA LEU A 124 -10.15 -0.09 -17.11
C LEU A 124 -10.48 -1.43 -17.78
N GLY A 125 -11.68 -1.98 -17.55
CA GLY A 125 -12.07 -3.31 -18.07
C GLY A 125 -11.29 -4.46 -17.42
N THR A 126 -10.49 -4.19 -16.40
CA THR A 126 -9.69 -5.17 -15.65
C THR A 126 -10.49 -5.70 -14.46
N GLY A 127 -10.54 -7.03 -14.32
CA GLY A 127 -11.32 -7.70 -13.26
C GLY A 127 -10.60 -8.92 -12.70
N LYS A 128 -9.27 -8.91 -12.77
CA LYS A 128 -8.39 -9.98 -12.31
C LYS A 128 -7.33 -9.41 -11.37
N SER A 129 -7.75 -8.80 -10.28
CA SER A 129 -6.87 -8.72 -9.11
C SER A 129 -7.11 -10.02 -8.34
N ALA A 130 -6.05 -10.71 -7.91
CA ALA A 130 -6.22 -11.76 -6.91
C ALA A 130 -6.88 -11.13 -5.67
N ASP A 131 -7.69 -11.87 -4.93
CA ASP A 131 -8.20 -11.36 -3.65
C ASP A 131 -7.01 -11.13 -2.70
N GLY A 132 -6.96 -10.06 -1.90
CA GLY A 132 -5.93 -9.87 -0.87
C GLY A 132 -5.82 -11.07 0.09
N MET A 133 -6.90 -11.85 0.22
CA MET A 133 -6.89 -13.15 0.91
C MET A 133 -5.94 -14.18 0.29
N GLN A 134 -5.66 -14.09 -1.01
CA GLN A 134 -4.74 -14.95 -1.73
C GLN A 134 -3.27 -14.55 -1.50
N ALA A 135 -2.97 -13.25 -1.38
CA ALA A 135 -1.63 -12.75 -1.03
C ALA A 135 -1.20 -13.28 0.35
N LEU A 136 -2.09 -13.23 1.34
CA LEU A 136 -1.87 -13.82 2.67
C LEU A 136 -1.55 -15.31 2.63
N LYS A 137 -2.24 -16.08 1.77
CA LYS A 137 -1.94 -17.52 1.58
C LYS A 137 -0.57 -17.72 0.96
N TRP A 138 -0.22 -16.95 -0.07
CA TRP A 138 1.10 -17.03 -0.68
C TRP A 138 2.21 -16.66 0.29
N TYR A 139 2.00 -15.71 1.19
CA TYR A 139 2.97 -15.37 2.22
C TYR A 139 3.24 -16.56 3.14
N LYS A 140 2.19 -17.24 3.61
CA LYS A 140 2.30 -18.47 4.43
C LYS A 140 3.00 -19.61 3.68
N GLU A 141 2.89 -19.64 2.36
CA GLU A 141 3.54 -20.63 1.49
C GLU A 141 4.96 -20.20 1.05
N GLY A 142 5.44 -19.02 1.45
CA GLY A 142 6.74 -18.47 1.04
C GLY A 142 6.82 -18.05 -0.43
N LYS A 143 5.68 -17.83 -1.10
CA LYS A 143 5.58 -17.51 -2.54
C LYS A 143 5.60 -16.00 -2.79
N LEU A 144 6.67 -15.33 -2.38
CA LEU A 144 6.81 -13.87 -2.52
C LEU A 144 6.67 -13.40 -3.97
N ASP A 145 7.23 -14.12 -4.94
CA ASP A 145 7.14 -13.76 -6.37
C ASP A 145 5.68 -13.55 -6.83
N LYS A 146 4.74 -14.35 -6.32
CA LYS A 146 3.32 -14.21 -6.67
C LYS A 146 2.69 -12.98 -6.04
N ILE A 147 3.11 -12.64 -4.82
CA ILE A 147 2.66 -11.43 -4.12
C ILE A 147 3.18 -10.20 -4.87
N ILE A 148 4.44 -10.23 -5.30
CA ILE A 148 5.06 -9.16 -6.09
C ILE A 148 4.30 -8.92 -7.39
N GLU A 149 4.05 -9.96 -8.17
CA GLU A 149 3.35 -9.83 -9.44
C GLU A 149 1.89 -9.37 -9.25
N TYR A 150 1.25 -9.81 -8.17
CA TYR A 150 -0.08 -9.34 -7.82
C TYR A 150 -0.10 -7.86 -7.44
N CYS A 151 0.77 -7.42 -6.53
CA CYS A 151 0.85 -6.04 -6.08
C CYS A 151 1.24 -5.08 -7.22
N LYS A 152 2.10 -5.50 -8.17
CA LYS A 152 2.36 -4.72 -9.40
C LYS A 152 1.11 -4.47 -10.23
N VAL A 153 0.20 -5.45 -10.32
CA VAL A 153 -1.08 -5.27 -11.02
C VAL A 153 -1.95 -4.24 -10.30
N ASP A 154 -1.99 -4.25 -8.96
CA ASP A 154 -2.75 -3.27 -8.18
C ASP A 154 -2.18 -1.85 -8.30
N VAL A 155 -0.85 -1.70 -8.36
CA VAL A 155 -0.19 -0.42 -8.68
C VAL A 155 -0.50 0.03 -10.10
N GLU A 156 -0.47 -0.88 -11.08
CA GLU A 156 -0.81 -0.56 -12.48
C GLU A 156 -2.27 -0.12 -12.64
N VAL A 157 -3.19 -0.73 -11.87
CA VAL A 157 -4.61 -0.33 -11.82
C VAL A 157 -4.81 1.02 -11.12
N THR A 158 -3.93 1.34 -10.17
CA THR A 158 -3.94 2.61 -9.42
C THR A 158 -3.43 3.78 -10.26
N ARG A 159 -2.53 3.52 -11.21
CA ARG A 159 -1.94 4.50 -12.11
C ARG A 159 -2.89 5.00 -13.19
#